data_AF-U5CH37-F1
#
_entry.id   AF-U5CH37-F1
#
_cell.length_a   1.000
_cell.length_b   1.000
_cell.length_c   1.000
_cell.angle_alpha   90.00
_cell.angle_beta   90.00
_cell.angle_gamma   90.00
#
_symmetry.space_group_name_H-M   'P 1'
#
loop_
_entity.id
_entity.type
_entity.pdbx_description
1 polymer ?
#
loop_
_entity_poly.entity_id
_entity_poly.type
_entity_poly.pdbx_seq_one_letter_code
_entity_poly.pdbx_strand_id
1 'polypeptide(L)'
;MYQLQLLLNIPELFTSHSKIDFYSSMFENLDPSSIPEFPSSGPGRKGYSHHTMFRAFIVMQAERFGEITDLADCLRNNLIIAHLCGIDITKPLPSYWTFRRFINEFAHDYLTTIFKNQVNILKYLGVISGEFVSMDSTHIKGNTNSTALISLKPILLLP
;
A
#
# COMPACT_ATOMS: atom_id res chain seq x y z
N MET A 1 -22.76 8.59 -18.60
CA MET A 1 -22.05 7.37 -18.16
C MET A 1 -21.07 6.84 -19.21
N TYR A 2 -21.40 6.82 -20.51
CA TYR A 2 -20.52 6.30 -21.57
C TYR A 2 -19.20 7.06 -21.83
N GLN A 3 -19.18 8.38 -21.59
CA GLN A 3 -17.98 9.21 -21.84
C GLN A 3 -16.82 8.89 -20.87
N LEU A 4 -17.14 8.52 -19.62
CA LEU A 4 -16.13 8.16 -18.61
C LEU A 4 -15.53 6.78 -18.86
N GLN A 5 -16.34 5.80 -19.29
CA GLN A 5 -15.84 4.48 -19.69
C GLN A 5 -14.83 4.58 -20.83
N LEU A 6 -15.10 5.45 -21.81
CA LEU A 6 -14.20 5.68 -22.94
C LEU A 6 -12.87 6.32 -22.50
N LEU A 7 -12.92 7.17 -21.46
CA LEU A 7 -11.74 7.83 -20.90
C LEU A 7 -10.91 6.90 -20.00
N LEU A 8 -11.51 5.87 -19.40
CA LEU A 8 -10.82 4.80 -18.67
C LEU A 8 -10.11 3.80 -19.60
N ASN A 9 -10.59 3.63 -20.84
CA ASN A 9 -9.92 2.77 -21.83
C ASN A 9 -8.64 3.41 -22.42
N ILE A 10 -8.52 4.74 -22.42
CA ILE A 10 -7.32 5.45 -22.93
C ILE A 10 -6.07 5.23 -22.05
N PRO A 11 -6.13 5.24 -20.70
CA PRO A 11 -4.99 4.95 -19.84
C PRO A 11 -4.55 3.47 -19.84
N GLU A 12 -5.35 2.53 -20.38
CA GLU A 12 -4.87 1.15 -20.64
C GLU A 12 -3.69 1.14 -21.62
N LEU A 13 -3.52 2.20 -22.43
CA LEU A 13 -2.35 2.37 -23.30
C LEU A 13 -1.06 2.70 -22.52
N PHE A 14 -1.18 3.24 -21.31
CA PHE A 14 -0.04 3.79 -20.55
C PHE A 14 0.29 2.97 -19.30
N THR A 15 -0.67 2.21 -18.75
CA THR A 15 -0.45 1.32 -17.61
C THR A 15 -0.35 -0.13 -18.10
N SER A 16 0.70 -0.85 -17.73
CA SER A 16 0.84 -2.27 -18.11
C SER A 16 -0.30 -3.10 -17.51
N HIS A 17 -0.90 -3.99 -18.31
CA HIS A 17 -1.99 -4.86 -17.87
C HIS A 17 -1.59 -5.69 -16.63
N SER A 18 -0.34 -6.16 -16.60
CA SER A 18 0.24 -6.87 -15.44
C SER A 18 0.15 -6.10 -14.12
N LYS A 19 0.23 -4.76 -14.17
CA LYS A 19 0.19 -3.90 -12.99
C LYS A 19 -1.24 -3.72 -12.49
N ILE A 20 -2.19 -3.62 -13.42
CA ILE A 20 -3.62 -3.55 -13.13
C ILE A 20 -4.06 -4.86 -12.47
N ASP A 21 -3.72 -6.00 -13.06
CA ASP A 21 -4.06 -7.33 -12.53
C ASP A 21 -3.47 -7.56 -11.14
N PHE A 22 -2.21 -7.13 -10.95
CA PHE A 22 -1.54 -7.19 -9.65
C PHE A 22 -2.29 -6.40 -8.59
N TYR A 23 -2.62 -5.13 -8.85
CA TYR A 23 -3.32 -4.30 -7.87
C TYR A 23 -4.77 -4.73 -7.64
N SER A 24 -5.48 -5.17 -8.68
CA SER A 24 -6.85 -5.70 -8.52
C SER A 24 -6.85 -6.91 -7.59
N SER A 25 -6.01 -7.91 -7.89
CA SER A 25 -5.88 -9.12 -7.08
C SER A 25 -5.43 -8.80 -5.65
N MET A 26 -4.45 -7.91 -5.49
CA MET A 26 -3.98 -7.51 -4.17
C MET A 26 -5.09 -6.85 -3.33
N PHE A 27 -5.84 -5.91 -3.90
CA PHE A 27 -6.88 -5.18 -3.15
C PHE A 27 -8.16 -5.99 -2.93
N GLU A 28 -8.43 -7.01 -3.75
CA GLU A 28 -9.50 -7.98 -3.52
C GLU A 28 -9.20 -8.91 -2.34
N ASN A 29 -7.94 -9.31 -2.16
CA ASN A 29 -7.51 -10.22 -1.11
C ASN A 29 -7.09 -9.51 0.19
N LEU A 30 -6.97 -8.18 0.15
CA LEU A 30 -6.67 -7.37 1.32
C LEU A 30 -7.97 -7.03 2.04
N ASP A 31 -8.09 -7.45 3.30
CA ASP A 31 -9.21 -7.06 4.17
C ASP A 31 -8.87 -5.77 4.97
N PRO A 32 -9.45 -4.60 4.62
CA PRO A 32 -9.26 -3.36 5.37
C PRO A 32 -10.28 -3.19 6.51
N SER A 33 -11.09 -4.20 6.85
CA SER A 33 -12.16 -4.10 7.86
C SER A 33 -11.70 -3.58 9.23
N SER A 34 -10.43 -3.82 9.57
CA SER A 34 -9.82 -3.35 10.82
C SER A 34 -9.65 -1.83 10.87
N ILE A 35 -9.65 -1.15 9.72
CA ILE A 35 -9.53 0.31 9.63
C ILE A 35 -10.94 0.90 9.54
N PRO A 36 -11.31 1.88 10.38
CA PRO A 36 -12.58 2.58 10.22
C PRO A 36 -12.57 3.36 8.90
N GLU A 37 -13.59 3.16 8.06
CA GLU A 37 -13.67 3.75 6.72
C GLU A 37 -13.58 5.28 6.75
N PHE A 38 -14.15 5.90 7.78
CA PHE A 38 -14.05 7.35 8.01
C PHE A 38 -13.71 7.62 9.48
N PRO A 39 -12.98 8.69 9.78
CA PRO A 39 -12.79 9.12 11.17
C PRO A 39 -14.16 9.49 11.76
N SER A 40 -14.32 9.28 13.07
CA SER A 40 -15.48 9.70 13.86
C SER A 40 -15.56 11.23 13.93
N SER A 41 -15.86 11.85 12.80
CA SER A 41 -15.91 13.29 12.64
C SER A 41 -17.32 13.81 12.92
N GLY A 42 -17.40 14.95 13.63
CA GLY A 42 -18.63 15.66 13.92
C GLY A 42 -19.30 16.25 12.66
N PRO A 43 -20.33 17.11 12.81
CA PRO A 43 -21.11 17.62 11.67
C PRO A 43 -20.24 18.49 10.74
N GLY A 44 -19.79 17.90 9.64
CA GLY A 44 -18.91 18.52 8.65
C GLY A 44 -18.88 17.74 7.33
N ARG A 45 -18.15 18.26 6.33
CA ARG A 45 -17.98 17.55 5.05
C ARG A 45 -17.20 16.26 5.27
N LYS A 46 -17.75 15.15 4.78
CA LYS A 46 -17.11 13.84 4.82
C LYS A 46 -15.80 13.91 4.01
N GLY A 47 -14.69 13.60 4.66
CA GLY A 47 -13.37 13.52 4.01
C GLY A 47 -13.25 12.31 3.09
N TYR A 48 -12.03 12.03 2.63
CA TYR A 48 -11.73 10.80 1.91
C TYR A 48 -11.79 9.58 2.83
N SER A 49 -12.13 8.42 2.26
CA SER A 49 -12.13 7.15 2.99
C SER A 49 -10.70 6.77 3.37
N HIS A 50 -10.52 6.31 4.62
CA HIS A 50 -9.26 5.74 5.08
C HIS A 50 -8.89 4.46 4.32
N HIS A 51 -9.85 3.69 3.82
CA HIS A 51 -9.57 2.52 2.99
C HIS A 51 -8.91 2.94 1.68
N THR A 52 -9.43 4.00 1.06
CA THR A 52 -8.85 4.57 -0.16
C THR A 52 -7.44 5.09 0.08
N MET A 53 -7.23 5.80 1.19
CA MET A 53 -5.93 6.31 1.57
C MET A 53 -4.93 5.20 1.88
N PHE A 54 -5.38 4.13 2.52
CA PHE A 54 -4.55 2.97 2.83
C PHE A 54 -4.13 2.22 1.55
N ARG A 55 -5.04 2.04 0.60
CA ARG A 55 -4.70 1.46 -0.72
C ARG A 55 -3.69 2.32 -1.47
N ALA A 56 -3.87 3.64 -1.49
CA ALA A 56 -2.90 4.56 -2.08
C ALA A 56 -1.54 4.50 -1.38
N PHE A 57 -1.52 4.35 -0.05
CA PHE A 57 -0.29 4.12 0.71
C PHE A 57 0.40 2.81 0.31
N ILE A 58 -0.34 1.73 0.06
CA ILE A 58 0.24 0.49 -0.44
C ILE A 58 0.86 0.66 -1.82
N VAL A 59 0.20 1.39 -2.74
CA VAL A 59 0.78 1.74 -4.05
C VAL A 59 2.10 2.50 -3.85
N MET A 60 2.14 3.45 -2.91
CA MET A 60 3.37 4.18 -2.57
C MET A 60 4.52 3.23 -2.21
N GLN A 61 4.24 2.26 -1.34
CA GLN A 61 5.23 1.29 -0.88
C GLN A 61 5.63 0.26 -1.95
N ALA A 62 4.70 -0.13 -2.82
CA ALA A 62 4.92 -1.08 -3.92
C ALA A 62 5.79 -0.47 -5.03
N GLU A 63 5.55 0.79 -5.37
CA GLU A 63 6.34 1.52 -6.38
C GLU A 63 7.66 2.08 -5.83
N ARG A 64 7.88 2.01 -4.51
CA ARG A 64 9.06 2.56 -3.82
C ARG A 64 9.21 4.09 -3.98
N PHE A 65 8.09 4.81 -3.96
CA PHE A 65 8.14 6.27 -3.98
C PHE A 65 8.79 6.81 -2.70
N GLY A 66 9.75 7.72 -2.87
CA GLY A 66 10.43 8.39 -1.77
C GLY A 66 9.61 9.56 -1.21
N GLU A 67 8.80 10.19 -2.06
CA GLU A 67 8.02 11.37 -1.70
C GLU A 67 6.51 11.18 -1.95
N ILE A 68 5.68 11.91 -1.19
CA ILE A 68 4.22 11.91 -1.35
C ILE A 68 3.80 12.60 -2.67
N THR A 69 4.63 13.52 -3.16
CA THR A 69 4.49 14.18 -4.48
C THR A 69 4.51 13.15 -5.60
N ASP A 70 5.45 12.22 -5.58
CA ASP A 70 5.55 11.13 -6.57
C ASP A 70 4.28 10.26 -6.58
N LEU A 71 3.73 9.96 -5.40
CA LEU A 71 2.44 9.25 -5.29
C LEU A 71 1.31 10.04 -5.93
N ALA A 72 1.18 11.33 -5.60
CA ALA A 72 0.14 12.18 -6.14
C ALA A 72 0.24 12.30 -7.68
N ASP A 73 1.45 12.42 -8.21
CA ASP A 73 1.71 12.44 -9.64
C ASP A 73 1.41 11.09 -10.30
N CYS A 74 1.77 9.97 -9.66
CA CYS A 74 1.44 8.64 -10.16
C CYS A 74 -0.07 8.43 -10.28
N LEU A 75 -0.84 8.81 -9.26
CA LEU A 75 -2.30 8.68 -9.28
C LEU A 75 -2.96 9.63 -10.28
N ARG A 76 -2.38 10.82 -10.49
CA ARG A 76 -2.84 11.78 -11.50
C ARG A 76 -2.58 11.29 -12.92
N ASN A 77 -1.44 10.64 -13.14
CA ASN A 77 -1.04 10.13 -14.45
C ASN A 77 -1.76 8.80 -14.79
N ASN A 78 -2.00 7.95 -13.78
CA ASN A 78 -2.63 6.63 -13.93
C ASN A 78 -3.98 6.58 -13.20
N LEU A 79 -5.02 7.10 -13.85
CA LEU A 79 -6.38 7.14 -13.27
C LEU A 79 -6.96 5.74 -12.98
N ILE A 80 -6.52 4.70 -13.70
CA ILE A 80 -6.91 3.31 -13.42
C ILE A 80 -6.44 2.88 -12.03
N ILE A 81 -5.18 3.16 -11.68
CA ILE A 81 -4.64 2.82 -10.35
C ILE A 81 -5.36 3.62 -9.27
N ALA A 82 -5.66 4.91 -9.53
CA ALA A 82 -6.46 5.72 -8.62
C ALA A 82 -7.86 5.11 -8.40
N HIS A 83 -8.49 4.59 -9.46
CA HIS A 83 -9.77 3.92 -9.37
C HIS A 83 -9.72 2.61 -8.57
N LEU A 84 -8.68 1.79 -8.78
CA LEU A 84 -8.45 0.56 -8.01
C LEU A 84 -8.24 0.84 -6.51
N CYS A 85 -7.61 1.98 -6.19
CA CYS A 85 -7.53 2.46 -4.81
C CYS A 85 -8.90 2.83 -4.22
N GLY A 86 -9.95 2.95 -5.04
CA GLY A 86 -11.29 3.38 -4.62
C GLY A 86 -11.47 4.91 -4.65
N ILE A 87 -10.63 5.63 -5.39
CA ILE A 87 -10.83 7.07 -5.63
C ILE A 87 -11.92 7.24 -6.69
N ASP A 88 -12.89 8.08 -6.38
CA ASP A 88 -13.91 8.50 -7.32
C ASP A 88 -13.30 9.49 -8.33
N ILE A 89 -13.13 9.05 -9.58
CA ILE A 89 -12.51 9.85 -10.66
C ILE A 89 -13.30 11.13 -10.96
N THR A 90 -14.57 11.19 -10.58
CA THR A 90 -15.41 12.39 -10.76
C THR A 90 -15.10 13.48 -9.74
N LYS A 91 -14.41 13.14 -8.65
CA LYS A 91 -14.00 14.05 -7.59
C LYS A 91 -12.53 14.42 -7.75
N PRO A 92 -12.11 15.57 -7.20
CA PRO A 92 -10.69 15.89 -7.16
C PRO A 92 -9.93 14.78 -6.43
N LEU A 93 -8.72 14.49 -6.90
CA LEU A 93 -7.83 13.58 -6.18
C LEU A 93 -7.45 14.19 -4.81
N PRO A 94 -7.10 13.34 -3.82
CA PRO A 94 -6.61 13.85 -2.56
C PRO A 94 -5.36 14.71 -2.75
N SER A 95 -5.29 15.82 -2.02
CA SER A 95 -4.13 16.71 -2.08
C SER A 95 -2.94 16.09 -1.35
N TYR A 96 -1.74 16.57 -1.65
CA TYR A 96 -0.51 16.25 -0.90
C TYR A 96 -0.71 16.30 0.62
N TRP A 97 -1.33 17.38 1.12
CA TRP A 97 -1.58 17.57 2.55
C TRP A 97 -2.52 16.52 3.12
N THR A 98 -3.47 16.04 2.31
CA THR A 98 -4.40 14.99 2.74
C THR A 98 -3.67 13.66 2.92
N PHE A 99 -2.82 13.29 1.96
CA PHE A 99 -1.97 12.10 2.09
C PHE A 99 -0.99 12.22 3.25
N ARG A 100 -0.29 13.35 3.37
CA ARG A 100 0.66 13.60 4.46
C ARG A 100 -0.01 13.50 5.83
N ARG A 101 -1.21 14.06 5.97
CA ARG A 101 -1.98 13.96 7.21
C ARG A 101 -2.33 12.52 7.52
N PHE A 102 -2.87 11.78 6.56
CA PHE A 102 -3.20 10.37 6.73
C PHE A 102 -2.00 9.55 7.16
N ILE A 103 -0.86 9.65 6.45
CA ILE A 103 0.34 8.87 6.75
C ILE A 103 0.87 9.16 8.16
N ASN A 104 0.83 10.43 8.58
CA ASN A 104 1.30 10.83 9.91
C ASN A 104 0.34 10.43 11.05
N GLU A 105 -0.97 10.39 10.78
CA GLU A 105 -2.01 10.05 11.76
C GLU A 105 -2.34 8.54 11.76
N PHE A 106 -1.80 7.77 10.82
CA PHE A 106 -2.13 6.35 10.68
C PHE A 106 -1.58 5.52 11.85
N ALA A 107 -2.49 4.95 12.64
CA ALA A 107 -2.10 4.19 13.83
C ALA A 107 -1.39 2.88 13.47
N HIS A 108 -0.27 2.62 14.15
CA HIS A 108 0.52 1.40 13.96
C HIS A 108 -0.29 0.12 14.24
N ASP A 109 -1.22 0.18 15.19
CA ASP A 109 -2.06 -0.95 15.59
C ASP A 109 -2.89 -1.50 14.43
N TYR A 110 -3.33 -0.64 13.50
CA TYR A 110 -4.03 -1.07 12.29
C TYR A 110 -3.13 -1.90 11.37
N LEU A 111 -1.88 -1.46 11.16
CA LEU A 111 -0.90 -2.22 10.38
C LEU A 111 -0.61 -3.57 11.01
N THR A 112 -0.37 -3.59 12.32
CA THR A 112 -0.10 -4.83 13.05
C THR A 112 -1.26 -5.81 12.94
N THR A 113 -2.50 -5.31 13.03
CA THR A 113 -3.71 -6.14 12.93
C THR A 113 -3.87 -6.72 11.53
N ILE A 114 -3.75 -5.89 10.49
CA ILE A 114 -3.83 -6.33 9.09
C ILE A 114 -2.73 -7.36 8.81
N PHE A 115 -1.50 -7.11 9.24
CA PHE A 115 -0.40 -8.03 9.05
C PHE A 115 -0.65 -9.39 9.73
N LYS A 116 -1.12 -9.39 10.98
CA LYS A 116 -1.49 -10.61 11.70
C LYS A 116 -2.59 -11.39 10.97
N ASN A 117 -3.62 -10.71 10.47
CA ASN A 117 -4.69 -11.35 9.73
C ASN A 117 -4.18 -12.03 8.46
N GLN A 118 -3.33 -11.34 7.69
CA GLN A 118 -2.72 -11.89 6.48
C GLN A 118 -1.84 -13.10 6.78
N VAL A 119 -0.99 -13.03 7.81
CA VAL A 119 -0.16 -14.17 8.24
C VAL A 119 -1.03 -15.35 8.68
N ASN A 120 -2.13 -15.11 9.38
CA ASN A 120 -3.05 -16.17 9.80
C ASN A 120 -3.74 -16.84 8.61
N ILE A 121 -4.17 -16.06 7.60
CA ILE A 121 -4.74 -16.60 6.35
C ILE A 121 -3.71 -17.49 5.65
N LEU A 122 -2.46 -17.02 5.53
CA LEU A 122 -1.38 -17.80 4.88
C LEU A 122 -1.02 -19.08 5.65
N LYS A 123 -1.08 -19.06 6.98
CA LYS A 123 -0.92 -20.26 7.81
C LYS A 123 -2.06 -21.25 7.59
N TYR A 124 -3.30 -20.77 7.54
CA TYR A 124 -4.47 -21.61 7.26
C TYR A 124 -4.38 -22.26 5.87
N LEU A 125 -3.89 -21.53 4.87
CA LEU A 125 -3.65 -22.06 3.52
C LEU A 125 -2.43 -23.00 3.43
N GLY A 126 -1.67 -23.18 4.51
CA GLY A 126 -0.48 -24.03 4.54
C GLY A 126 0.71 -23.47 3.76
N VAL A 127 0.68 -22.18 3.38
CA VAL A 127 1.77 -21.52 2.62
C VAL A 127 2.96 -21.22 3.51
N ILE A 128 2.72 -20.86 4.78
CA ILE A 128 3.76 -20.55 5.77
C ILE A 128 3.68 -21.57 6.90
N SER A 129 4.79 -22.24 7.21
CA SER A 129 4.93 -23.02 8.44
C SER A 129 5.36 -22.10 9.59
N GLY A 130 4.69 -22.20 10.73
CA GLY A 130 5.05 -21.46 11.95
C GLY A 130 6.33 -21.97 12.64
N GLU A 131 7.02 -22.93 12.02
CA GLU A 131 8.06 -23.76 12.63
C GLU A 131 9.47 -23.17 12.43
N PHE A 132 9.65 -22.22 11.49
CA PHE A 132 10.91 -21.49 11.32
C PHE A 132 10.64 -19.99 11.13
N VAL A 133 11.00 -19.20 12.14
CA VAL A 133 11.06 -17.73 12.04
C VAL A 133 12.54 -17.35 12.11
N SER A 134 13.22 -17.28 10.97
CA SER A 134 14.51 -16.59 10.88
C SER A 134 14.26 -15.11 10.64
N MET A 135 14.13 -14.34 11.72
CA MET A 135 14.18 -12.89 11.69
C MET A 135 15.65 -12.48 11.60
N ASP A 136 16.14 -12.06 10.42
CA ASP A 136 17.31 -11.18 10.42
C ASP A 136 16.86 -9.75 10.13
N SER A 137 16.98 -8.90 11.14
CA SER A 137 16.72 -7.48 11.10
C SER A 137 17.94 -6.81 11.71
N THR A 138 19.08 -6.89 11.04
CA THR A 138 20.27 -6.19 11.53
C THR A 138 20.04 -4.69 11.49
N HIS A 139 20.01 -4.08 12.66
CA HIS A 139 20.10 -2.63 12.83
C HIS A 139 21.56 -2.20 12.60
N ILE A 140 21.89 -1.67 11.41
CA ILE A 140 23.22 -1.09 11.16
C ILE A 140 23.23 0.36 11.66
N LYS A 141 23.52 0.56 12.95
CA LYS A 141 24.20 1.77 13.45
C LYS A 141 24.60 1.60 14.92
N GLY A 142 25.91 1.61 15.17
CA GLY A 142 26.48 1.96 16.48
C GLY A 142 27.15 0.85 17.28
N ASN A 143 27.91 -0.07 16.67
CA ASN A 143 28.89 -0.85 17.44
C ASN A 143 30.10 0.05 17.79
N THR A 144 30.03 0.75 18.91
CA THR A 144 31.19 0.84 19.80
C THR A 144 30.91 -0.09 20.97
N ASN A 145 31.44 -1.30 20.84
CA ASN A 145 31.53 -2.40 21.79
C ASN A 145 30.41 -3.44 21.67
N SER A 146 30.79 -4.56 21.06
CA SER A 146 30.05 -5.80 20.79
C SER A 146 29.30 -5.89 19.45
N THR A 147 30.01 -6.57 18.53
CA THR A 147 29.53 -7.56 17.55
C THR A 147 28.47 -7.14 16.53
N ALA A 148 28.91 -6.88 15.29
CA ALA A 148 28.87 -7.84 14.16
C ALA A 148 28.88 -7.06 12.83
N LEU A 149 29.90 -7.31 12.02
CA LEU A 149 30.13 -6.74 10.70
C LEU A 149 29.17 -7.36 9.69
N ILE A 150 28.24 -6.57 9.15
CA ILE A 150 27.45 -6.97 7.98
C ILE A 150 28.15 -6.42 6.73
N SER A 151 28.85 -7.31 6.03
CA SER A 151 29.32 -7.09 4.67
C SER A 151 28.29 -7.68 3.71
N LEU A 152 27.71 -6.81 2.87
CA LEU A 152 26.71 -7.12 1.84
C LEU A 152 27.39 -7.57 0.55
N LYS A 153 27.16 -8.81 0.08
CA LYS A 153 26.97 -9.18 -1.35
C LYS A 153 26.76 -10.71 -1.57
N PRO A 154 26.23 -11.14 -2.73
CA PRO A 154 24.91 -11.72 -2.88
C PRO A 154 24.94 -13.24 -3.10
N ILE A 155 23.90 -13.94 -2.63
CA ILE A 155 23.66 -15.33 -3.02
C ILE A 155 22.95 -15.34 -4.37
N LEU A 156 23.77 -15.38 -5.43
CA LEU A 156 23.53 -16.31 -6.53
C LEU A 156 23.86 -17.72 -6.01
N LEU A 157 23.12 -18.71 -6.50
CA LEU A 157 23.26 -20.16 -6.30
C LEU A 157 22.55 -20.75 -5.09
N LEU A 158 21.42 -21.38 -5.38
CA LEU A 158 21.06 -22.67 -4.79
C LEU A 158 20.66 -23.62 -5.94
N PRO A 159 20.82 -24.95 -5.73
CA PRO A 159 21.12 -25.97 -6.74
C PRO A 159 19.98 -26.34 -7.69
#